data_AF-A0AB39B3B4-F1
#
_entry.id   AF-A0AB39B3B4-F1
#
_cell.length_a   1.000
_cell.length_b   1.000
_cell.length_c   1.000
_cell.angle_alpha   90.00
_cell.angle_beta   90.00
_cell.angle_gamma   90.00
#
_symmetry.space_group_name_H-M   'P 1'
#
loop_
_entity.id
_entity.type
_entity.pdbx_description
1 polymer ?
#
loop_
_entity_poly.entity_id
_entity_poly.type
_entity_poly.pdbx_seq_one_letter_code
_entity_poly.pdbx_strand_id
1 'polypeptide(L)' 'MTRETPGAVTFAHHQLFRINPGIACEHALEQASLLMACVNKLTSLGATDEDQTLVWAAHFLGEMAKAIVDDVSLGLAH' A
#
# COMPACT_ATOMS: atom_id res chain seq x y z
N MET A 1 -2.69 -20.98 13.27
CA MET A 1 -2.64 -20.85 11.80
C MET A 1 -2.33 -19.40 11.54
N THR A 2 -1.07 -19.07 11.24
CA THR A 2 -0.66 -17.68 11.01
C THR A 2 -1.23 -17.27 9.67
N ARG A 3 -1.99 -16.17 9.63
CA ARG A 3 -2.54 -15.64 8.38
C ARG A 3 -1.45 -14.80 7.75
N GLU A 4 -1.07 -15.17 6.53
CA GLU A 4 0.07 -14.59 5.84
C GLU A 4 -0.35 -14.05 4.48
N THR A 5 0.42 -13.10 3.96
CA THR A 5 0.26 -12.58 2.61
C THR A 5 0.43 -13.70 1.57
N PRO A 6 -0.48 -13.85 0.61
CA PRO A 6 -0.35 -14.82 -0.47
C PRO A 6 0.57 -14.34 -1.61
N GLY A 7 0.89 -13.05 -1.69
CA GLY A 7 1.72 -12.47 -2.74
C GLY A 7 1.10 -12.56 -4.14
N ALA A 8 -0.22 -12.49 -4.22
CA ALA A 8 -0.98 -12.57 -5.46
C ALA A 8 -1.22 -11.19 -6.10
N VAL A 9 -1.20 -10.13 -5.29
CA VAL A 9 -1.48 -8.76 -5.76
C VAL A 9 -0.23 -8.08 -6.30
N THR A 10 -0.39 -7.42 -7.44
CA THR A 10 0.63 -6.60 -8.12
C THR A 10 0.13 -5.17 -8.32
N PHE A 11 1.04 -4.19 -8.32
CA PHE A 11 0.70 -2.77 -8.44
C PHE A 11 1.74 -1.99 -9.26
N ALA A 12 1.49 -0.68 -9.43
CA ALA A 12 2.18 0.24 -10.31
C ALA A 12 1.99 -0.04 -11.81
N HIS A 13 2.49 0.89 -12.64
CA HIS A 13 2.43 0.77 -14.09
C HIS A 13 3.04 -0.55 -14.53
N HIS A 14 2.38 -1.28 -15.44
CA HIS A 14 2.81 -2.59 -15.92
C HIS A 14 2.94 -3.69 -14.84
N GLN A 15 2.29 -3.54 -13.68
CA GLN A 15 2.34 -4.54 -12.59
C GLN A 15 3.79 -4.86 -12.15
N LEU A 16 4.66 -3.85 -12.15
CA LEU A 16 6.10 -4.02 -11.91
C LEU A 16 6.43 -4.52 -10.51
N PHE A 17 5.56 -4.27 -9.52
CA PHE A 17 5.78 -4.66 -8.14
C PHE A 17 4.69 -5.62 -7.66
N ARG A 18 5.05 -6.46 -6.69
CA ARG A 18 4.19 -7.49 -6.10
C ARG A 18 4.36 -7.52 -4.59
N ILE A 19 3.30 -7.89 -3.86
CA ILE A 19 3.40 -8.17 -2.42
C ILE A 19 4.19 -9.46 -2.20
N ASN A 20 5.11 -9.44 -1.25
CA ASN A 20 5.86 -10.65 -0.92
C ASN A 20 4.98 -11.62 -0.13
N PRO A 21 4.96 -12.92 -0.47
CA PRO A 21 4.22 -13.92 0.28
C PRO A 21 4.88 -14.25 1.63
N GLY A 22 4.13 -14.85 2.55
CA GLY A 22 4.66 -15.36 3.83
C GLY A 22 4.94 -14.27 4.87
N ILE A 23 4.37 -13.08 4.69
CA ILE A 23 4.43 -11.99 5.69
C ILE A 23 3.17 -12.07 6.53
N ALA A 24 3.28 -12.02 7.86
CA ALA A 24 2.09 -12.01 8.71
C ALA A 24 1.16 -10.84 8.33
N CYS A 25 -0.14 -11.12 8.18
CA CYS A 25 -1.12 -10.13 7.74
C CYS A 25 -1.15 -8.90 8.64
N GLU A 26 -0.90 -9.06 9.94
CA GLU A 26 -0.80 -7.93 10.89
C GLU A 26 0.34 -6.97 10.54
N HIS A 27 1.55 -7.49 10.28
CA HIS A 27 2.70 -6.68 9.88
C HIS A 27 2.49 -6.01 8.53
N ALA A 28 1.84 -6.71 7.59
CA ALA A 28 1.46 -6.13 6.31
C ALA A 28 0.50 -4.95 6.49
N LEU A 29 -0.55 -5.10 7.32
CA LEU A 29 -1.49 -4.02 7.62
C LEU A 29 -0.87 -2.85 8.40
N GLU A 30 0.09 -3.12 9.29
CA GLU A 30 0.90 -2.08 9.94
C GLU A 30 1.65 -1.25 8.90
N GLN A 31 2.30 -1.90 7.92
CA GLN A 31 2.99 -1.20 6.82
C GLN A 31 2.01 -0.39 5.96
N ALA A 32 0.84 -0.95 5.62
CA ALA A 32 -0.19 -0.22 4.88
C ALA A 32 -0.66 1.03 5.64
N SER A 33 -0.79 0.93 6.97
CA SER A 33 -1.19 2.06 7.82
C SER A 33 -0.13 3.17 7.84
N LEU A 34 1.15 2.81 7.90
CA LEU A 34 2.26 3.78 7.80
C LEU A 34 2.27 4.48 6.43
N LEU A 35 2.07 3.73 5.35
CA LEU A 35 1.96 4.29 4.01
C LEU A 35 0.79 5.27 3.90
N MET A 36 -0.38 4.93 4.43
CA MET A 36 -1.54 5.82 4.44
C MET A 36 -1.32 7.08 5.28
N ALA A 37 -0.57 7.00 6.39
CA ALA A 37 -0.17 8.18 7.13
C ALA A 37 0.72 9.12 6.30
N CYS A 38 1.64 8.56 5.51
CA CYS A 38 2.44 9.33 4.54
C CYS A 38 1.58 9.95 3.44
N VAL A 39 0.64 9.20 2.87
CA VAL A 39 -0.31 9.69 1.84
C VAL A 39 -1.08 10.89 2.36
N ASN A 40 -1.63 10.82 3.57
CA ASN A 40 -2.37 11.93 4.17
C ASN A 40 -1.49 13.17 4.34
N LYS A 41 -0.25 13.00 4.83
CA LYS A 41 0.69 14.10 5.02
C LYS A 41 1.09 14.75 3.68
N LEU A 42 1.44 13.95 2.68
CA LEU A 42 1.84 14.43 1.36
C LEU A 42 0.68 15.11 0.63
N THR A 43 -0.54 14.58 0.75
CA THR A 43 -1.74 15.19 0.16
C THR A 43 -2.02 16.55 0.78
N SER A 44 -1.91 16.68 2.11
CA SER A 44 -2.08 17.96 2.80
C SER A 44 -1.02 18.99 2.40
N LEU A 45 0.25 18.57 2.26
CA LEU A 45 1.34 19.44 1.84
C LEU A 45 1.19 19.86 0.37
N GLY A 46 0.99 18.89 -0.54
CA GLY A 46 0.83 19.16 -1.96
C GLY A 46 -0.39 20.02 -2.29
N ALA A 47 -1.47 19.92 -1.51
CA ALA A 47 -2.62 20.81 -1.65
C ALA A 47 -2.35 22.24 -1.16
N THR A 48 -1.45 22.40 -0.18
CA THR A 48 -1.09 23.73 0.36
C THR A 48 -0.11 24.46 -0.54
N ASP A 49 0.89 23.73 -1.06
CA ASP A 49 2.01 24.30 -1.82
C ASP A 49 1.83 24.19 -3.35
N GLU A 50 0.69 23.67 -3.81
CA GLU A 50 0.41 23.32 -5.23
C GLU A 50 1.50 22.42 -5.87
N ASP A 51 2.27 21.69 -5.05
CA ASP A 51 3.33 20.82 -5.53
C ASP A 51 2.74 19.50 -6.06
N GLN A 52 2.61 19.44 -7.38
CA GLN A 52 2.14 18.27 -8.11
C GLN A 52 3.00 17.02 -7.87
N THR A 53 4.29 17.18 -7.55
CA THR A 53 5.19 16.05 -7.23
C THR A 53 4.76 15.35 -5.95
N LEU A 54 4.36 16.12 -4.92
CA LEU A 54 3.87 15.57 -3.65
C LEU A 54 2.54 14.85 -3.84
N VAL A 55 1.66 15.38 -4.71
CA VAL A 55 0.40 14.74 -5.07
C VAL A 55 0.63 13.40 -5.78
N TRP A 56 1.55 13.33 -6.75
CA TRP A 56 1.91 12.08 -7.43
C TRP A 56 2.57 11.07 -6.49
N ALA A 57 3.42 11.53 -5.56
CA ALA A 57 4.02 10.67 -4.55
C ALA A 57 2.94 10.09 -3.62
N ALA A 58 1.98 10.90 -3.17
CA ALA A 58 0.84 10.43 -2.38
C ALA A 58 0.02 9.39 -3.15
N HIS A 59 -0.25 9.63 -4.44
CA HIS A 59 -0.97 8.67 -5.28
C HIS A 59 -0.23 7.33 -5.39
N PHE A 60 1.08 7.35 -5.66
CA PHE A 60 1.89 6.13 -5.77
C PHE A 60 1.93 5.33 -4.46
N LEU A 61 2.11 6.00 -3.32
CA LEU A 61 2.08 5.34 -2.01
C LEU A 61 0.68 4.80 -1.66
N GLY A 62 -0.39 5.47 -2.11
CA GLY A 62 -1.76 4.99 -1.97
C GLY A 62 -2.00 3.67 -2.71
N GLU A 63 -1.51 3.56 -3.95
CA GLU A 63 -1.57 2.32 -4.73
C GLU A 63 -0.82 1.17 -4.04
N MET A 64 0.34 1.45 -3.42
CA MET A 64 1.08 0.47 -2.62
C MET A 64 0.27 -0.01 -1.41
N ALA A 65 -0.30 0.93 -0.64
CA ALA A 65 -1.08 0.61 0.55
C ALA A 65 -2.32 -0.23 0.18
N LYS A 66 -3.01 0.15 -0.90
CA LYS A 66 -4.15 -0.59 -1.44
C LYS A 66 -3.74 -2.02 -1.81
N ALA A 67 -2.64 -2.19 -2.52
CA ALA A 67 -2.18 -3.51 -2.94
C ALA A 67 -1.88 -4.44 -1.76
N ILE A 68 -1.31 -3.90 -0.67
CA ILE A 68 -1.09 -4.66 0.57
C ILE A 68 -2.42 -5.10 1.18
N VAL A 69 -3.39 -4.19 1.31
CA VAL A 69 -4.71 -4.49 1.89
C VAL A 69 -5.46 -5.52 1.06
N ASP A 70 -5.41 -5.40 -0.26
CA ASP A 70 -6.02 -6.35 -1.19
C ASP A 70 -5.38 -7.75 -1.04
N ASP A 71 -4.05 -7.84 -0.92
CA ASP A 71 -3.35 -9.13 -0.77
C ASP A 71 -3.63 -9.78 0.59
N VAL A 72 -3.63 -8.99 1.66
CA VAL A 72 -4.02 -9.45 2.99
C VAL A 72 -5.46 -9.96 2.96
N SER A 73 -6.38 -9.25 2.31
CA SER A 73 -7.78 -9.68 2.20
C SER A 73 -7.91 -11.05 1.53
N LEU A 74 -7.07 -11.35 0.53
CA LEU A 74 -7.00 -12.68 -0.10
C LEU A 74 -6.46 -13.75 0.87
N GLY A 75 -5.42 -13.43 1.64
CA GLY A 75 -4.85 -14.33 2.66
C GLY A 75 -5.76 -14.55 3.87
N LEU A 76 -6.70 -13.64 4.13
CA LEU A 76 -7.75 -13.81 5.13
C LEU A 76 -8.97 -14.56 4.56
N ALA A 77 -9.23 -14.53 3.26
CA ALA A 77 -10.35 -15.25 2.67
C ALA A 77 -10.13 -16.78 2.58
N HIS A 78 -8.87 -17.24 2.69
CA HIS A 78 -8.45 -18.64 2.66
C HIS A 78 -8.05 -19.14 4.06
#